data_AF-A0A3L9GJG2-F1
#
_entry.id   AF-A0A3L9GJG2-F1
#
_cell.length_a   1.000
_cell.length_b   1.000
_cell.length_c   1.000
_cell.angle_alpha   90.00
_cell.angle_beta   90.00
_cell.angle_gamma   90.00
#
_symmetry.space_group_name_H-M   'P 1'
#
loop_
_entity.id
_entity.type
_entity.pdbx_description
1 polymer ?
#
loop_
_entity_poly.entity_id
_entity_poly.type
_entity_poly.pdbx_seq_one_letter_code
_entity_poly.pdbx_strand_id
1 'polypeptide(L)'
;MKTVTVKDLVIGTGAPKIIVSLMAKDIARVKSEALAYREADFDILEWRVDHFADLSNVESVMAAAKILRETMPEKPLLFTFRSAKEGGEQAISTEAYIALNRAAIDSGLVDMIDLELFTGDDQVKETVAYAHAHDVKVVMSNHDFHKTPEAEEIIARLRKMQSFDADIPKIALMPQSTSDVLTLLTATLEMQEQYADRPIITMSMAKTGVISRLAG
;
A
#
# COMPACT_ATOMS: atom_id res chain seq x y z
N MET A 1 -14.73 -13.25 7.27
CA MET A 1 -13.57 -12.56 6.70
C MET A 1 -13.37 -13.04 5.26
N LYS A 2 -13.59 -12.17 4.27
CA LYS A 2 -13.26 -12.41 2.86
C LYS A 2 -11.74 -12.25 2.72
N THR A 3 -11.05 -13.25 2.18
CA THR A 3 -9.61 -13.15 1.89
C THR A 3 -9.38 -12.44 0.56
N VAL A 4 -8.18 -11.89 0.37
CA VAL A 4 -7.72 -11.36 -0.93
C VAL A 4 -6.67 -12.32 -1.47
N THR A 5 -6.88 -12.83 -2.67
CA THR A 5 -5.93 -13.75 -3.33
C THR A 5 -5.29 -13.03 -4.51
N VAL A 6 -3.96 -13.03 -4.54
CA VAL A 6 -3.15 -12.43 -5.59
C VAL A 6 -2.10 -13.45 -6.01
N LYS A 7 -2.15 -13.88 -7.27
CA LYS A 7 -1.44 -15.09 -7.72
C LYS A 7 -1.78 -16.26 -6.78
N ASP A 8 -0.78 -16.96 -6.26
CA ASP A 8 -0.97 -18.07 -5.32
C ASP A 8 -0.98 -17.61 -3.84
N LEU A 9 -0.85 -16.30 -3.57
CA LEU A 9 -0.78 -15.76 -2.22
C LEU A 9 -2.19 -15.40 -1.69
N VAL A 10 -2.56 -15.97 -0.54
CA VAL A 10 -3.82 -15.64 0.16
C VAL A 10 -3.55 -14.70 1.34
N ILE A 11 -4.06 -13.48 1.26
CA ILE A 11 -3.95 -12.42 2.26
C ILE A 11 -5.18 -12.45 3.17
N GLY A 12 -4.97 -12.30 4.48
CA GLY A 12 -6.02 -12.35 5.51
C GLY A 12 -6.23 -13.71 6.17
N THR A 13 -5.30 -14.64 5.98
CA THR A 13 -5.29 -15.95 6.66
C THR A 13 -3.86 -16.40 6.96
N GLY A 14 -3.69 -17.26 7.97
CA GLY A 14 -2.39 -17.75 8.42
C GLY A 14 -1.51 -16.63 8.98
N ALA A 15 -0.19 -16.77 8.81
CA ALA A 15 0.76 -15.75 9.22
C ALA A 15 0.57 -14.44 8.42
N PRO A 16 0.84 -13.26 9.04
CA PRO A 16 0.94 -12.00 8.31
C PRO A 16 1.93 -12.09 7.15
N LYS A 17 1.59 -11.44 6.04
CA LYS A 17 2.42 -11.44 4.83
C LYS A 17 3.48 -10.36 4.89
N ILE A 18 4.70 -10.68 4.49
CA ILE A 18 5.85 -9.80 4.49
C ILE A 18 5.88 -9.00 3.19
N ILE A 19 5.79 -7.67 3.33
CA ILE A 19 5.95 -6.72 2.22
C ILE A 19 7.33 -6.08 2.33
N VAL A 20 8.08 -6.05 1.23
CA VAL A 20 9.33 -5.28 1.12
C VAL A 20 9.19 -4.21 0.05
N SER A 21 9.77 -3.03 0.28
CA SER A 21 9.67 -1.89 -0.63
C SER A 21 10.96 -1.70 -1.43
N LEU A 22 10.87 -1.72 -2.75
CA LEU A 22 11.95 -1.35 -3.66
C LEU A 22 11.92 0.16 -3.92
N MET A 23 13.05 0.84 -3.77
CA MET A 23 13.17 2.30 -3.74
C MET A 23 14.31 2.76 -4.65
N ALA A 24 14.04 2.81 -5.95
CA ALA A 24 15.04 3.11 -6.96
C ALA A 24 14.78 4.45 -7.67
N LYS A 25 15.87 5.20 -7.93
CA LYS A 25 15.81 6.52 -8.58
C LYS A 25 15.70 6.49 -10.11
N ASP A 26 16.18 5.41 -10.73
CA ASP A 26 16.28 5.28 -12.18
C ASP A 26 16.18 3.80 -12.60
N ILE A 27 16.06 3.55 -13.90
CA ILE A 27 15.92 2.22 -14.49
C ILE A 27 17.09 1.28 -14.13
N ALA A 28 18.32 1.81 -14.12
CA ALA A 28 19.49 1.00 -13.82
C ALA A 28 19.46 0.51 -12.36
N ARG A 29 19.04 1.40 -11.43
CA ARG A 29 18.83 1.07 -10.02
C ARG A 29 17.68 0.09 -9.84
N VAL A 30 16.54 0.30 -10.51
CA VAL A 30 15.39 -0.63 -10.49
C VAL A 30 15.86 -2.03 -10.85
N LYS A 31 16.61 -2.18 -11.96
CA LYS A 31 17.14 -3.47 -12.39
C LYS A 31 18.08 -4.09 -11.35
N SER A 32 19.00 -3.31 -10.79
CA SER A 32 19.96 -3.83 -9.81
C SER A 32 19.31 -4.26 -8.50
N GLU A 33 18.34 -3.49 -7.99
CA GLU A 33 17.61 -3.80 -6.76
C GLU A 33 16.67 -4.98 -6.96
N ALA A 34 15.98 -5.06 -8.10
CA ALA A 34 15.12 -6.20 -8.44
C ALA A 34 15.87 -7.53 -8.43
N LEU A 35 17.09 -7.56 -8.98
CA LEU A 35 17.94 -8.75 -8.97
C LEU A 35 18.40 -9.12 -7.55
N ALA A 36 18.71 -8.13 -6.71
CA ALA A 36 19.09 -8.38 -5.32
C ALA A 36 17.89 -8.89 -4.49
N TYR A 37 16.71 -8.31 -4.69
CA TYR A 37 15.51 -8.65 -3.93
C TYR A 37 14.96 -10.02 -4.33
N ARG A 38 15.16 -10.46 -5.57
CA ARG A 38 14.73 -11.79 -6.02
C ARG A 38 15.26 -12.93 -5.13
N GLU A 39 16.42 -12.74 -4.50
CA GLU A 39 17.05 -13.72 -3.62
C GLU A 39 16.61 -13.59 -2.14
N ALA A 40 15.81 -12.58 -1.79
CA ALA A 40 15.27 -12.36 -0.46
C ALA A 40 13.93 -13.09 -0.26
N ASP A 41 13.66 -13.51 0.98
CA ASP A 41 12.41 -14.16 1.34
C ASP A 41 11.37 -13.14 1.82
N PHE A 42 10.34 -12.92 1.01
CA PHE A 42 9.19 -12.05 1.28
C PHE A 42 8.00 -12.47 0.43
N ASP A 43 6.80 -12.03 0.80
CA ASP A 43 5.56 -12.41 0.11
C ASP A 43 5.17 -11.44 -1.00
N ILE A 44 5.29 -10.13 -0.76
CA ILE A 44 4.82 -9.08 -1.68
C ILE A 44 5.96 -8.08 -1.92
N LEU A 45 6.18 -7.74 -3.19
CA LEU A 45 7.03 -6.61 -3.56
C LEU A 45 6.18 -5.35 -3.67
N GLU A 46 6.48 -4.33 -2.86
CA GLU A 46 6.01 -2.97 -3.09
C GLU A 46 7.05 -2.22 -3.91
N TRP A 47 6.63 -1.59 -5.01
CA TRP A 47 7.46 -0.57 -5.66
C TRP A 47 7.04 0.81 -5.16
N ARG A 48 7.97 1.50 -4.51
CA ARG A 48 7.81 2.89 -4.04
C ARG A 48 8.17 3.86 -5.16
N VAL A 49 7.19 4.12 -6.01
CA VAL A 49 7.30 4.88 -7.26
C VAL A 49 7.70 6.33 -6.99
N ASP A 50 7.31 6.89 -5.84
CA ASP A 50 7.67 8.24 -5.44
C ASP A 50 9.20 8.45 -5.26
N HIS A 51 10.00 7.38 -5.17
CA HIS A 51 11.47 7.48 -5.19
C HIS A 51 12.07 7.56 -6.61
N PHE A 52 11.29 7.27 -7.65
CA PHE A 52 11.74 7.28 -9.04
C PHE A 52 11.82 8.72 -9.57
N ALA A 53 12.90 9.10 -10.24
CA ALA A 53 13.14 10.49 -10.60
C ALA A 53 12.31 10.97 -11.81
N ASP A 54 12.04 10.10 -12.78
CA ASP A 54 11.45 10.46 -14.08
C ASP A 54 9.92 10.23 -14.11
N LEU A 55 9.20 10.83 -13.16
CA LEU A 55 7.75 10.64 -13.01
C LEU A 55 6.91 11.37 -14.07
N SER A 56 7.47 12.40 -14.71
CA SER A 56 6.79 13.12 -15.79
C SER A 56 6.67 12.28 -17.06
N ASN A 57 7.45 11.20 -17.17
CA ASN A 57 7.40 10.26 -18.28
C ASN A 57 6.77 8.94 -17.85
N VAL A 58 5.46 8.80 -18.07
CA VAL A 58 4.71 7.58 -17.73
C VAL A 58 5.29 6.34 -18.43
N GLU A 59 5.82 6.46 -19.65
CA GLU A 59 6.46 5.34 -20.35
C GLU A 59 7.71 4.86 -19.61
N SER A 60 8.49 5.77 -19.04
CA SER A 60 9.67 5.47 -18.21
C SER A 60 9.27 4.71 -16.94
N VAL A 61 8.20 5.15 -16.28
CA VAL A 61 7.63 4.47 -15.10
C VAL A 61 7.15 3.05 -15.47
N MET A 62 6.42 2.90 -16.59
CA MET A 62 5.94 1.58 -17.02
C MET A 62 7.08 0.67 -17.48
N ALA A 63 8.15 1.20 -18.07
CA ALA A 63 9.36 0.44 -18.37
C ALA A 63 10.03 -0.08 -17.10
N ALA A 64 10.06 0.70 -16.02
CA ALA A 64 10.53 0.25 -14.71
C ALA A 64 9.64 -0.85 -14.12
N ALA A 65 8.32 -0.68 -14.14
CA ALA A 65 7.36 -1.71 -13.70
C ALA A 65 7.55 -3.02 -14.48
N LYS A 66 7.79 -2.94 -15.79
CA LYS A 66 8.02 -4.10 -16.65
C LYS A 66 9.27 -4.87 -16.24
N ILE A 67 10.37 -4.18 -15.92
CA ILE A 67 11.59 -4.80 -15.41
C ILE A 67 11.32 -5.56 -14.10
N LEU A 68 10.55 -4.96 -13.19
CA LEU A 68 10.18 -5.60 -11.92
C LEU A 68 9.36 -6.88 -12.17
N ARG A 69 8.33 -6.78 -13.03
CA ARG A 69 7.49 -7.92 -13.40
C ARG A 69 8.29 -9.04 -14.06
N GLU A 70 9.16 -8.73 -15.00
CA GLU A 70 9.99 -9.73 -15.70
C GLU A 70 11.03 -10.38 -14.77
N THR A 71 11.54 -9.64 -13.78
CA THR A 71 12.54 -10.16 -12.84
C THR A 71 11.93 -11.07 -11.77
N MET A 72 10.69 -10.79 -11.35
CA MET A 72 9.96 -11.51 -10.30
C MET A 72 8.52 -11.85 -10.74
N PRO A 73 8.34 -12.70 -11.78
CA PRO A 73 7.03 -12.95 -12.37
C PRO A 73 6.02 -13.57 -11.40
N GLU A 74 6.50 -14.37 -10.44
CA GLU A 74 5.66 -15.07 -9.45
C GLU A 74 5.31 -14.23 -8.21
N LYS A 75 6.00 -13.10 -7.98
CA LYS A 75 5.74 -12.26 -6.81
C LYS A 75 4.56 -11.33 -7.08
N PRO A 76 3.59 -11.22 -6.16
CA PRO A 76 2.63 -10.11 -6.14
C PRO A 76 3.37 -8.77 -6.14
N LEU A 77 2.97 -7.87 -7.04
CA LEU A 77 3.53 -6.53 -7.21
C LEU A 77 2.49 -5.48 -6.81
N LEU A 78 2.80 -4.74 -5.74
CA LEU A 78 2.07 -3.57 -5.26
C LEU A 78 2.73 -2.30 -5.81
N PHE A 79 1.99 -1.53 -6.59
CA PHE A 79 2.42 -0.23 -7.08
C PHE A 79 2.00 0.87 -6.09
N THR A 80 2.97 1.56 -5.50
CA THR A 80 2.71 2.61 -4.50
C THR A 80 3.39 3.90 -4.91
N PHE A 81 2.59 4.91 -5.24
CA PHE A 81 3.06 6.30 -5.18
C PHE A 81 2.65 6.89 -3.82
N ARG A 82 3.58 7.04 -2.89
CA ARG A 82 3.33 7.73 -1.63
C ARG A 82 3.44 9.24 -1.86
N SER A 83 2.40 9.99 -1.56
CA SER A 83 2.45 11.44 -1.71
C SER A 83 3.30 12.09 -0.62
N ALA A 84 3.94 13.23 -0.90
CA ALA A 84 4.63 14.00 0.13
C ALA A 84 3.70 14.42 1.30
N LYS A 85 2.39 14.53 1.08
CA LYS A 85 1.41 14.83 2.15
C LYS A 85 1.30 13.67 3.15
N GLU A 86 1.49 12.45 2.68
CA GLU A 86 1.49 11.23 3.49
C GLU A 86 2.93 10.68 3.69
N GLY A 87 3.96 11.53 3.60
CA GLY A 87 5.34 11.17 3.96
C GLY A 87 6.18 10.50 2.85
N GLY A 88 5.79 10.65 1.59
CA GLY A 88 6.56 10.22 0.42
C GLY A 88 7.59 11.26 -0.04
N GLU A 89 8.40 10.87 -1.03
CA GLU A 89 9.56 11.66 -1.44
C GLU A 89 9.23 12.83 -2.39
N GLN A 90 8.10 12.75 -3.10
CA GLN A 90 7.77 13.70 -4.16
C GLN A 90 6.30 14.14 -4.11
N ALA A 91 6.05 15.38 -4.56
CA ALA A 91 4.72 15.94 -4.71
C ALA A 91 4.35 16.00 -6.20
N ILE A 92 3.20 15.43 -6.55
CA ILE A 92 2.56 15.56 -7.86
C ILE A 92 1.12 16.06 -7.67
N SER A 93 0.49 16.55 -8.73
CA SER A 93 -0.93 16.92 -8.65
C SER A 93 -1.80 15.67 -8.47
N THR A 94 -3.01 15.85 -7.95
CA THR A 94 -3.95 14.75 -7.80
C THR A 94 -4.28 14.11 -9.16
N GLU A 95 -4.42 14.91 -10.21
CA GLU A 95 -4.68 14.42 -11.57
C GLU A 95 -3.54 13.54 -12.08
N ALA A 96 -2.28 13.96 -11.85
CA ALA A 96 -1.10 13.17 -12.21
C ALA A 96 -1.03 11.86 -11.40
N TYR A 97 -1.36 11.90 -10.12
CA TYR A 97 -1.42 10.71 -9.25
C TYR A 97 -2.46 9.69 -9.73
N ILE A 98 -3.68 10.14 -10.07
CA ILE A 98 -4.73 9.28 -10.60
C ILE A 98 -4.34 8.74 -11.98
N ALA A 99 -3.80 9.57 -12.86
CA ALA A 99 -3.33 9.14 -14.17
C ALA A 99 -2.23 8.08 -14.08
N LEU A 100 -1.29 8.24 -13.13
CA LEU A 100 -0.22 7.30 -12.90
C LEU A 100 -0.72 5.94 -12.39
N ASN A 101 -1.67 5.94 -11.45
CA ASN A 101 -2.31 4.71 -10.99
C ASN A 101 -3.10 4.02 -12.11
N ARG A 102 -3.85 4.78 -12.94
CA ARG A 102 -4.56 4.22 -14.09
C ARG A 102 -3.61 3.61 -15.11
N ALA A 103 -2.49 4.27 -15.42
CA ALA A 103 -1.47 3.70 -16.28
C ALA A 103 -0.89 2.39 -15.73
N ALA A 104 -0.66 2.31 -14.42
CA ALA A 104 -0.23 1.07 -13.78
C ALA A 104 -1.28 -0.04 -13.91
N ILE A 105 -2.56 0.27 -13.69
CA ILE A 105 -3.68 -0.66 -13.86
C ILE A 105 -3.77 -1.16 -15.32
N ASP A 106 -3.77 -0.24 -16.28
CA ASP A 106 -3.92 -0.54 -17.72
C ASP A 106 -2.76 -1.37 -18.29
N SER A 107 -1.59 -1.27 -17.67
CA SER A 107 -0.39 -1.97 -18.14
C SER A 107 -0.47 -3.49 -17.99
N GLY A 108 -1.32 -4.00 -17.08
CA GLY A 108 -1.33 -5.41 -16.69
C GLY A 108 -0.04 -5.90 -16.01
N LEU A 109 0.84 -4.98 -15.60
CA LEU A 109 2.14 -5.32 -15.00
C LEU A 109 2.05 -5.51 -13.49
N VAL A 110 1.06 -4.90 -12.84
CA VAL A 110 0.92 -4.87 -11.36
C VAL A 110 -0.31 -5.65 -10.95
N ASP A 111 -0.26 -6.26 -9.77
CA ASP A 111 -1.40 -7.00 -9.25
C ASP A 111 -2.25 -6.16 -8.29
N MET A 112 -1.63 -5.13 -7.69
CA MET A 112 -2.23 -4.27 -6.69
C MET A 112 -1.74 -2.83 -6.85
N ILE A 113 -2.57 -1.87 -6.45
CA ILE A 113 -2.19 -0.46 -6.28
C ILE A 113 -2.43 0.00 -4.85
N ASP A 114 -1.64 0.97 -4.37
CA ASP A 114 -1.90 1.71 -3.14
C ASP A 114 -2.61 3.04 -3.46
N LEU A 115 -3.80 3.24 -2.90
CA LEU A 115 -4.65 4.40 -3.13
C LEU A 115 -4.89 5.17 -1.84
N GLU A 116 -4.39 6.40 -1.73
CA GLU A 116 -4.53 7.21 -0.51
C GLU A 116 -5.99 7.65 -0.30
N LEU A 117 -6.58 7.32 0.86
CA LEU A 117 -7.97 7.61 1.21
C LEU A 117 -8.31 9.10 1.08
N PHE A 118 -7.36 9.97 1.44
CA PHE A 118 -7.56 11.42 1.44
C PHE A 118 -7.21 12.10 0.10
N THR A 119 -7.10 11.32 -0.99
CA THR A 119 -6.98 11.85 -2.35
C THR A 119 -8.21 12.66 -2.76
N GLY A 120 -9.41 12.23 -2.33
CA GLY A 120 -10.70 12.84 -2.66
C GLY A 120 -11.76 11.76 -2.92
N ASP A 121 -12.89 11.82 -2.21
CA ASP A 121 -13.86 10.71 -2.15
C ASP A 121 -14.34 10.22 -3.53
N ASP A 122 -14.65 11.13 -4.46
CA ASP A 122 -15.12 10.77 -5.80
C ASP A 122 -14.00 10.11 -6.64
N GLN A 123 -12.81 10.72 -6.65
CA GLN A 123 -11.65 10.19 -7.37
C GLN A 123 -11.20 8.83 -6.84
N VAL A 124 -11.28 8.63 -5.52
CA VAL A 124 -10.96 7.35 -4.88
C VAL A 124 -11.96 6.28 -5.34
N LYS A 125 -13.27 6.52 -5.22
CA LYS A 125 -14.29 5.55 -5.65
C LYS A 125 -14.21 5.22 -7.13
N GLU A 126 -14.01 6.22 -7.99
CA GLU A 126 -13.84 6.01 -9.43
C GLU A 126 -12.60 5.16 -9.73
N THR A 127 -11.49 5.39 -9.03
CA THR A 127 -10.25 4.64 -9.23
C THR A 127 -10.34 3.22 -8.69
N VAL A 128 -11.05 3.00 -7.59
CA VAL A 128 -11.37 1.65 -7.09
C VAL A 128 -12.17 0.87 -8.13
N ALA A 129 -13.26 1.45 -8.62
CA ALA A 129 -14.09 0.82 -9.65
C ALA A 129 -13.27 0.53 -10.92
N TYR A 130 -12.37 1.43 -11.30
CA TYR A 130 -11.48 1.25 -12.44
C TYR A 130 -10.49 0.10 -12.23
N ALA A 131 -9.85 0.00 -11.06
CA ALA A 131 -8.93 -1.08 -10.74
C ALA A 131 -9.64 -2.44 -10.76
N HIS A 132 -10.82 -2.53 -10.15
CA HIS A 132 -11.62 -3.75 -10.11
C HIS A 132 -12.08 -4.20 -11.50
N ALA A 133 -12.41 -3.26 -12.39
CA ALA A 133 -12.77 -3.58 -13.79
C ALA A 133 -11.61 -4.20 -14.58
N HIS A 134 -10.37 -4.08 -14.09
CA HIS A 134 -9.15 -4.64 -14.68
C HIS A 134 -8.52 -5.73 -13.80
N ASP A 135 -9.28 -6.29 -12.84
CA ASP A 135 -8.84 -7.33 -11.90
C ASP A 135 -7.65 -6.95 -10.99
N VAL A 136 -7.35 -5.66 -10.83
CA VAL A 136 -6.30 -5.13 -9.94
C VAL A 136 -6.89 -4.85 -8.55
N LYS A 137 -6.18 -5.27 -7.49
CA LYS A 137 -6.62 -5.03 -6.09
C LYS A 137 -6.19 -3.67 -5.56
N VAL A 138 -6.98 -3.10 -4.66
CA VAL A 138 -6.70 -1.81 -4.05
C VAL A 138 -6.35 -1.95 -2.57
N VAL A 139 -5.12 -1.58 -2.24
CA VAL A 139 -4.70 -1.28 -0.87
C VAL A 139 -5.03 0.18 -0.61
N MET A 140 -6.18 0.46 0.01
CA MET A 140 -6.53 1.85 0.32
C MET A 140 -5.85 2.27 1.60
N SER A 141 -5.10 3.36 1.57
CA SER A 141 -4.12 3.66 2.62
C SER A 141 -4.35 5.04 3.24
N ASN A 142 -3.90 5.18 4.50
CA ASN A 142 -3.77 6.47 5.15
C ASN A 142 -2.55 6.48 6.08
N HIS A 143 -1.82 7.58 6.10
CA HIS A 143 -0.64 7.75 6.95
C HIS A 143 -0.74 9.03 7.78
N ASP A 144 -0.30 8.97 9.03
CA ASP A 144 -0.05 10.13 9.89
C ASP A 144 1.37 10.05 10.43
N PHE A 145 2.27 10.86 9.89
CA PHE A 145 3.69 10.89 10.27
C PHE A 145 3.96 11.72 11.53
N HIS A 146 2.93 12.31 12.15
CA HIS A 146 3.08 13.23 13.27
C HIS A 146 2.46 12.70 14.57
N LYS A 147 1.36 11.94 14.50
CA LYS A 147 0.64 11.48 15.67
C LYS A 147 -0.10 10.16 15.45
N THR A 148 -0.63 9.62 16.55
CA THR A 148 -1.62 8.55 16.57
C THR A 148 -2.97 9.14 16.99
N PRO A 149 -3.99 9.12 16.13
CA PRO A 149 -5.35 9.51 16.51
C PRO A 149 -5.95 8.56 17.56
N GLU A 150 -7.08 8.96 18.13
CA GLU A 150 -7.86 8.08 19.01
C GLU A 150 -8.32 6.81 18.28
N ALA A 151 -8.48 5.71 19.02
CA ALA A 151 -8.84 4.40 18.45
C ALA A 151 -10.13 4.46 17.62
N GLU A 152 -11.13 5.21 18.07
CA GLU A 152 -12.40 5.43 17.38
C GLU A 152 -12.20 6.07 16.00
N GLU A 153 -11.27 7.02 15.87
CA GLU A 153 -10.95 7.68 14.60
C GLU A 153 -10.20 6.72 13.66
N ILE A 154 -9.28 5.91 14.20
CA ILE A 154 -8.58 4.87 13.43
C ILE A 154 -9.59 3.89 12.83
N ILE A 155 -10.51 3.37 13.64
CA ILE A 155 -11.57 2.46 13.21
C ILE A 155 -12.48 3.14 12.19
N ALA A 156 -12.87 4.39 12.41
CA ALA A 156 -13.72 5.13 11.47
C ALA A 156 -13.06 5.28 10.09
N ARG A 157 -11.74 5.56 10.04
CA ARG A 157 -10.98 5.63 8.78
C ARG A 157 -10.91 4.29 8.07
N LEU A 158 -10.61 3.20 8.79
CA LEU A 158 -10.57 1.85 8.21
C LEU A 158 -11.95 1.41 7.68
N ARG A 159 -13.02 1.72 8.40
CA ARG A 159 -14.40 1.46 7.95
C ARG A 159 -14.79 2.32 6.75
N LYS A 160 -14.30 3.56 6.66
CA LYS A 160 -14.47 4.40 5.47
C LYS A 160 -13.78 3.78 4.24
N MET A 161 -12.60 3.20 4.42
CA MET A 161 -11.92 2.47 3.33
C MET A 161 -12.75 1.25 2.87
N GLN A 162 -13.32 0.47 3.80
CA GLN A 162 -14.23 -0.63 3.44
C GLN A 162 -15.48 -0.14 2.69
N SER A 163 -16.07 0.99 3.09
CA SER A 163 -17.25 1.53 2.43
C SER A 163 -16.95 2.09 1.03
N PHE A 164 -15.68 2.34 0.72
CA PHE A 164 -15.19 2.69 -0.62
C PHE A 164 -14.69 1.46 -1.39
N ASP A 165 -15.00 0.26 -0.89
CA ASP A 165 -14.66 -1.04 -1.45
C ASP A 165 -13.16 -1.31 -1.63
N ALA A 166 -12.32 -0.73 -0.77
CA ALA A 166 -10.92 -1.13 -0.68
C ALA A 166 -10.79 -2.63 -0.47
N ASP A 167 -9.95 -3.35 -1.21
CA ASP A 167 -9.69 -4.77 -0.95
C ASP A 167 -8.97 -4.96 0.40
N ILE A 168 -8.04 -4.06 0.71
CA ILE A 168 -7.25 -4.07 1.94
C ILE A 168 -7.14 -2.64 2.50
N PRO A 169 -7.94 -2.27 3.51
CA PRO A 169 -7.73 -1.06 4.29
C PRO A 169 -6.36 -1.05 4.99
N LYS A 170 -5.63 0.06 4.91
CA LYS A 170 -4.28 0.22 5.47
C LYS A 170 -4.14 1.52 6.24
N ILE A 171 -3.58 1.48 7.45
CA ILE A 171 -3.23 2.69 8.20
C ILE A 171 -1.85 2.59 8.88
N ALA A 172 -1.07 3.66 8.80
CA ALA A 172 0.24 3.76 9.46
C ALA A 172 0.38 5.07 10.23
N LEU A 173 0.71 4.99 11.52
CA LEU A 173 0.60 6.13 12.44
C LEU A 173 1.89 6.31 13.25
N MET A 174 2.24 7.56 13.57
CA MET A 174 3.43 7.88 14.35
C MET A 174 3.11 7.88 15.85
N PRO A 175 3.66 6.96 16.65
CA PRO A 175 3.48 7.00 18.10
C PRO A 175 4.32 8.13 18.71
N GLN A 176 3.70 8.98 19.52
CA GLN A 176 4.36 9.96 20.38
C GLN A 176 4.63 9.39 21.78
N SER A 177 4.02 8.26 22.11
CA SER A 177 4.19 7.54 23.37
C SER A 177 4.04 6.02 23.19
N THR A 178 4.40 5.24 24.20
CA THR A 178 4.08 3.81 24.22
C THR A 178 2.57 3.56 24.30
N SER A 179 1.80 4.48 24.89
CA SER A 179 0.34 4.39 24.95
C SER A 179 -0.26 4.42 23.54
N ASP A 180 0.28 5.24 22.65
CA ASP A 180 -0.16 5.32 21.25
C ASP A 180 -0.02 3.98 20.52
N VAL A 181 1.03 3.21 20.84
CA VAL A 181 1.21 1.85 20.30
C VAL A 181 0.06 0.95 20.76
N LEU A 182 -0.34 1.04 22.03
CA LEU A 182 -1.49 0.30 22.55
C LEU A 182 -2.80 0.78 21.93
N THR A 183 -2.96 2.09 21.69
CA THR A 183 -4.12 2.66 20.98
C THR A 183 -4.26 2.04 19.58
N LEU A 184 -3.17 1.96 18.80
CA LEU A 184 -3.19 1.34 17.48
C LEU A 184 -3.53 -0.16 17.57
N LEU A 185 -2.91 -0.91 18.48
CA LEU A 185 -3.21 -2.34 18.65
C LEU A 185 -4.66 -2.59 19.09
N THR A 186 -5.19 -1.73 19.96
CA THR A 186 -6.60 -1.78 20.41
C THR A 186 -7.54 -1.54 19.24
N ALA A 187 -7.29 -0.50 18.44
CA ALA A 187 -8.07 -0.21 17.24
C ALA A 187 -8.00 -1.34 16.20
N THR A 188 -6.83 -1.97 16.07
CA THR A 188 -6.61 -3.11 15.15
C THR A 188 -7.45 -4.31 15.55
N LEU A 189 -7.40 -4.68 16.84
CA LEU A 189 -8.18 -5.80 17.40
C LEU A 189 -9.68 -5.53 17.26
N GLU A 190 -10.14 -4.35 17.67
CA GLU A 190 -11.57 -4.01 17.59
C GLU A 190 -12.06 -4.01 16.13
N MET A 191 -11.27 -3.45 15.22
CA MET A 191 -11.55 -3.51 13.78
C MET A 191 -11.69 -4.95 13.30
N GLN A 192 -10.76 -5.82 13.67
CA GLN A 192 -10.72 -7.22 13.23
C GLN A 192 -11.88 -8.05 13.81
N GLU A 193 -12.24 -7.86 15.08
CA GLU A 193 -13.29 -8.65 15.74
C GLU A 193 -14.71 -8.18 15.39
N GLN A 194 -14.92 -6.88 15.17
CA GLN A 194 -16.26 -6.31 15.10
C GLN A 194 -16.68 -5.81 13.71
N TYR A 195 -15.76 -5.34 12.87
CA TYR A 195 -16.11 -4.56 11.69
C TYR A 195 -15.50 -5.08 10.38
N ALA A 196 -14.31 -5.67 10.43
CA ALA A 196 -13.57 -6.10 9.25
C ALA A 196 -14.26 -7.29 8.57
N ASP A 197 -14.69 -7.07 7.34
CA ASP A 197 -15.18 -8.11 6.43
C ASP A 197 -14.09 -8.62 5.48
N ARG A 198 -12.90 -8.00 5.52
CA ARG A 198 -11.74 -8.22 4.64
C ARG A 198 -10.42 -7.95 5.40
N PRO A 199 -9.24 -8.31 4.85
CA PRO A 199 -7.97 -8.12 5.54
C PRO A 199 -7.67 -6.63 5.75
N ILE A 200 -7.01 -6.29 6.85
CA ILE A 200 -6.53 -4.93 7.13
C ILE A 200 -5.03 -4.95 7.39
N ILE A 201 -4.37 -3.81 7.16
CA ILE A 201 -2.96 -3.59 7.49
C ILE A 201 -2.88 -2.39 8.44
N THR A 202 -2.29 -2.60 9.60
CA THR A 202 -2.14 -1.55 10.61
C THR A 202 -0.71 -1.54 11.12
N MET A 203 -0.11 -0.38 11.32
CA MET A 203 1.23 -0.30 11.89
C MET A 203 1.46 0.99 12.65
N SER A 204 2.05 0.85 13.84
CA SER A 204 2.69 1.94 14.55
C SER A 204 4.12 2.10 14.02
N MET A 205 4.49 3.32 13.65
CA MET A 205 5.80 3.67 13.09
C MET A 205 6.88 3.83 14.17
N ALA A 206 8.10 4.13 13.71
CA ALA A 206 9.30 4.29 14.51
C ALA A 206 9.69 3.05 15.35
N LYS A 207 10.80 3.18 16.08
CA LYS A 207 11.31 2.12 16.96
C LYS A 207 10.28 1.73 18.03
N THR A 208 9.57 2.71 18.59
CA THR A 208 8.56 2.49 19.64
C THR A 208 7.43 1.57 19.17
N GLY A 209 7.00 1.69 17.91
CA GLY A 209 5.90 0.92 17.35
C GLY A 209 6.25 -0.47 16.84
N VAL A 210 7.50 -0.93 16.94
CA VAL A 210 7.98 -2.16 16.28
C VAL A 210 7.14 -3.40 16.62
N ILE A 211 6.61 -3.50 17.85
CA ILE A 211 5.78 -4.64 18.26
C ILE A 211 4.52 -4.78 17.41
N SER A 212 3.95 -3.68 16.91
CA SER A 212 2.79 -3.71 16.01
C SER A 212 3.08 -4.37 14.65
N ARG A 213 4.35 -4.54 14.29
CA ARG A 213 4.79 -5.18 13.03
C ARG A 213 5.07 -6.66 13.22
N LEU A 214 5.04 -7.14 14.45
CA LEU A 214 5.38 -8.51 14.84
C LEU A 214 4.18 -9.27 15.43
N ALA A 215 3.12 -8.56 15.80
CA ALA A 215 1.94 -9.08 16.50
C ALA A 215 0.64 -8.95 15.67
N GLY A 216 0.77 -8.90 14.35
CA GLY A 216 -0.36 -8.88 13.42
C GLY A 216 -0.94 -10.26 13.13
#